data_AF-A0AAD8SQJ4-F1
#
_entry.id   AF-A0AAD8SQJ4-F1
#
_cell.length_a   1.000
_cell.length_b   1.000
_cell.length_c   1.000
_cell.angle_alpha   90.00
_cell.angle_beta   90.00
_cell.angle_gamma   90.00
#
_symmetry.space_group_name_H-M   'P 1'
#
loop_
_entity.id
_entity.type
_entity.pdbx_description
1 polymer ?
#
loop_
_entity_poly.entity_id
_entity_poly.type
_entity_poly.pdbx_seq_one_letter_code
_entity_poly.pdbx_strand_id
1 'polypeptide(L)'
;MKPPLERNPSKKRHSWWWDSHISPKNSKWLAENLEEMDKQVKEMVQLIEEDGDSFAKKAQMYYQRRPMLITHVENFYRMYRALAERYDNVTGELRKNIPSRMQSQGSLTGSECGSERLRSPSPSPSPELQRSWTREQSPRAAGFDFFLSSKSNDSPSSRKDPESASQSESDAKSEDGEDDSIAYTLHQKIIELEDDLSAANRKLLDANEKLEGFEEKSLRCHCDYKSNGNGAGQATRARDIQGELEDAAILTEEHSRLLEQNNALETEIVNLKEEMASARQRFDDKLSESDAEISRYRQELAAASEKLLQEKSANSAEVGKLQETIQSSRRRLEEVSEEKSLVEEQVKQLEEASVEAEKQRQELVHAAEMLSEDKFRNEAEALTLRQSIEDLKPEFERIAEEKSLLKSWFADLECVVERGRSVVME
;
A
#
# COMPACT_ATOMS: atom_id res chain seq x y z
N MET A 1 -16.77 45.64 0.86
CA MET A 1 -16.63 44.42 1.67
C MET A 1 -17.70 43.44 1.23
N LYS A 2 -17.32 42.33 0.59
CA LYS A 2 -18.20 41.24 0.16
C LYS A 2 -17.82 39.98 0.97
N PRO A 3 -18.77 39.22 1.53
CA PRO A 3 -18.49 37.93 2.15
C PRO A 3 -18.35 36.81 1.08
N PRO A 4 -17.76 35.66 1.46
CA PRO A 4 -17.27 34.64 0.51
C PRO A 4 -18.37 33.67 0.05
N LEU A 5 -18.25 33.20 -1.20
CA LEU A 5 -19.11 32.19 -1.80
C LEU A 5 -18.94 30.82 -1.11
N GLU A 6 -20.06 30.26 -0.67
CA GLU A 6 -20.18 28.88 -0.21
C GLU A 6 -19.91 27.87 -1.33
N ARG A 7 -19.22 26.80 -0.93
CA ARG A 7 -18.95 25.58 -1.68
C ARG A 7 -20.27 24.82 -1.90
N ASN A 8 -20.65 24.58 -3.17
CA ASN A 8 -21.73 23.66 -3.53
C ASN A 8 -21.37 22.21 -3.13
N PRO A 9 -22.19 21.50 -2.33
CA PRO A 9 -22.11 20.04 -2.25
C PRO A 9 -22.89 19.44 -3.42
N SER A 10 -22.23 18.55 -4.15
CA SER A 10 -22.80 17.82 -5.29
C SER A 10 -24.05 17.04 -4.89
N LYS A 11 -25.08 17.13 -5.74
CA LYS A 11 -26.33 16.37 -5.66
C LYS A 11 -26.05 14.88 -5.76
N LYS A 12 -25.80 14.26 -4.62
CA LYS A 12 -25.80 12.82 -4.42
C LYS A 12 -27.26 12.35 -4.39
N ARG A 13 -27.68 11.56 -5.37
CA ARG A 13 -28.97 10.83 -5.37
C ARG A 13 -28.93 9.76 -4.27
N HIS A 14 -29.00 10.18 -3.02
CA HIS A 14 -29.05 9.28 -1.88
C HIS A 14 -30.35 9.53 -1.13
N SER A 15 -31.20 8.50 -1.15
CA SER A 15 -32.30 8.23 -0.24
C SER A 15 -32.69 9.36 0.74
N TRP A 16 -33.67 10.19 0.34
CA TRP A 16 -34.19 11.30 1.14
C TRP A 16 -34.64 10.94 2.56
N TRP A 17 -35.00 9.68 2.80
CA TRP A 17 -35.42 9.21 4.11
C TRP A 17 -34.26 8.70 4.99
N TRP A 18 -33.17 8.20 4.39
CA TRP A 18 -31.95 7.85 5.12
C TRP A 18 -31.20 9.11 5.58
N ASP A 19 -31.12 10.12 4.71
CA ASP A 19 -30.47 11.42 5.02
C ASP A 19 -31.26 12.22 6.07
N SER A 20 -32.58 11.99 6.17
CA SER A 20 -33.41 12.64 7.20
C SER A 20 -33.29 11.98 8.57
N HIS A 21 -32.97 10.69 8.70
CA HIS A 21 -33.04 9.99 9.99
C HIS A 21 -31.69 9.52 10.56
N ILE A 22 -30.67 9.33 9.72
CA ILE A 22 -29.34 8.84 10.14
C ILE A 22 -28.25 9.77 9.62
N SER A 23 -28.50 11.08 9.66
CA SER A 23 -27.50 12.10 9.39
C SER A 23 -27.06 12.74 10.71
N PRO A 24 -25.75 13.02 10.90
CA PRO A 24 -25.27 13.81 12.04
C PRO A 24 -25.98 15.17 12.16
N LYS A 25 -26.55 15.68 11.06
CA LYS A 25 -27.28 16.95 11.02
C LYS A 25 -28.67 16.91 11.66
N ASN A 26 -29.27 15.73 11.84
CA ASN A 26 -30.64 15.60 12.36
C ASN A 26 -30.77 14.74 13.63
N SER A 27 -29.72 13.99 14.01
CA SER A 27 -29.70 13.20 15.24
C SER A 27 -28.68 13.76 16.23
N LYS A 28 -29.16 14.41 17.29
CA LYS A 28 -28.32 14.98 18.36
C LYS A 28 -27.44 13.92 19.02
N TRP A 29 -28.00 12.73 19.27
CA TRP A 29 -27.27 11.61 19.87
C TRP A 29 -26.12 11.12 18.97
N LEU A 30 -26.32 11.05 17.65
CA LEU A 30 -25.28 10.63 16.72
C LEU A 30 -24.15 11.67 16.63
N ALA A 31 -24.50 12.95 16.62
CA ALA A 31 -23.52 14.03 16.62
C ALA A 31 -22.69 14.05 17.90
N GLU A 32 -23.34 14.01 19.07
CA GLU A 32 -22.68 13.95 20.38
C GLU A 32 -21.81 12.70 20.54
N ASN A 33 -22.28 11.54 20.06
CA ASN A 33 -21.52 10.29 20.14
C ASN A 33 -20.28 10.31 19.22
N LEU A 34 -20.41 10.87 18.01
CA LEU A 34 -19.27 11.03 17.09
C LEU A 34 -18.25 12.06 17.61
N GLU A 35 -18.72 13.15 18.21
CA GLU A 35 -17.86 14.15 18.84
C GLU A 35 -17.09 13.57 20.05
N GLU A 36 -17.76 12.79 20.90
CA GLU A 36 -17.11 12.12 22.03
C GLU A 36 -16.14 11.01 21.56
N MET A 37 -16.47 10.26 20.50
CA MET A 37 -15.53 9.30 19.89
C MET A 37 -14.30 10.01 19.31
N ASP A 38 -14.47 11.13 18.62
CA ASP A 38 -13.37 11.94 18.07
C ASP A 38 -12.48 12.51 19.19
N LYS A 39 -13.09 12.98 20.29
CA LYS A 39 -12.37 13.43 21.48
C LYS A 39 -11.56 12.30 22.13
N GLN A 40 -12.16 11.12 22.31
CA GLN A 40 -11.43 9.94 22.83
C GLN A 40 -10.25 9.55 21.93
N VAL A 41 -10.41 9.62 20.60
CA VAL A 41 -9.32 9.34 19.66
C VAL A 41 -8.19 10.36 19.77
N LYS A 42 -8.51 11.66 19.91
CA LYS A 42 -7.51 12.71 20.14
C LYS A 42 -6.75 12.52 21.45
N GLU A 43 -7.44 12.17 22.54
CA GLU A 43 -6.82 11.85 23.83
C GLU A 43 -5.88 10.63 23.72
N MET A 44 -6.28 9.58 22.99
CA MET A 44 -5.43 8.40 22.73
C MET A 44 -4.18 8.74 21.93
N VAL A 45 -4.30 9.58 20.90
CA VAL A 45 -3.16 10.05 20.10
C VAL A 45 -2.21 10.90 20.95
N GLN A 46 -2.72 11.78 21.80
CA GLN A 46 -1.89 12.57 22.74
C GLN A 46 -1.10 11.71 23.73
N LEU A 47 -1.69 10.62 24.23
CA LEU A 47 -0.98 9.68 25.11
C LEU A 47 0.21 8.99 24.40
N ILE A 48 0.20 8.95 23.06
CA ILE A 48 1.22 8.32 22.21
C ILE A 48 2.26 9.34 21.71
N GLU A 49 1.85 10.55 21.32
CA GLU A 49 2.70 11.56 20.65
C GLU A 49 3.62 12.36 21.58
N GLU A 50 3.40 12.37 22.91
CA GLU A 50 4.24 13.20 23.80
C GLU A 50 5.63 12.61 24.06
N ASP A 51 6.64 13.33 23.57
CA ASP A 51 8.07 13.00 23.63
C ASP A 51 8.66 13.04 25.04
N GLY A 52 9.19 11.90 25.48
CA GLY A 52 10.13 11.87 26.59
C GLY A 52 11.53 12.17 26.07
N ASP A 53 12.09 13.33 26.42
CA ASP A 53 13.45 13.78 26.05
C ASP A 53 14.60 12.82 26.46
N SER A 54 14.29 11.67 27.08
CA SER A 54 15.24 10.63 27.47
C SER A 54 14.56 9.25 27.58
N PHE A 55 15.28 8.18 27.24
CA PHE A 55 14.78 6.80 27.21
C PHE A 55 14.16 6.33 28.54
N ALA A 56 14.79 6.63 29.67
CA ALA A 56 14.27 6.29 30.99
C ALA A 56 12.90 6.95 31.28
N LYS A 57 12.74 8.21 30.87
CA LYS A 57 11.49 8.98 31.00
C LYS A 57 10.41 8.42 30.07
N LYS A 58 10.78 8.00 28.86
CA LYS A 58 9.89 7.32 27.90
C LYS A 58 9.39 5.98 28.43
N ALA A 59 10.26 5.16 29.03
CA ALA A 59 9.87 3.90 29.66
C ALA A 59 8.95 4.10 30.87
N GLN A 60 9.27 5.05 31.75
CA GLN A 60 8.41 5.40 32.90
C GLN A 60 7.03 5.88 32.46
N MET A 61 6.97 6.78 31.47
CA MET A 61 5.71 7.28 30.90
C MET A 61 4.90 6.17 30.23
N TYR A 62 5.55 5.23 29.54
CA TYR A 62 4.87 4.08 28.94
C TYR A 62 4.12 3.26 29.99
N TYR A 63 4.75 2.91 31.11
CA TYR A 63 4.09 2.12 32.15
C TYR A 63 2.95 2.87 32.85
N GLN A 64 3.02 4.20 32.95
CA GLN A 64 1.96 5.02 33.53
C GLN A 64 0.79 5.26 32.56
N ARG A 65 1.07 5.45 31.27
CA ARG A 65 0.06 5.79 30.25
C ARG A 65 -0.66 4.57 29.68
N ARG A 66 -0.02 3.40 29.67
CA ARG A 66 -0.60 2.15 29.18
C ARG A 66 -1.99 1.82 29.76
N PRO A 67 -2.24 1.90 31.08
CA PRO A 67 -3.58 1.67 31.62
C PRO A 67 -4.61 2.71 31.15
N MET A 68 -4.22 3.98 31.04
CA MET A 68 -5.11 5.04 30.55
C MET A 68 -5.49 4.82 29.09
N LEU A 69 -4.51 4.46 28.25
CA LEU A 69 -4.73 4.14 26.84
C LEU A 69 -5.67 2.94 26.67
N ILE A 70 -5.51 1.89 27.49
CA ILE A 70 -6.41 0.73 27.49
C ILE A 70 -7.85 1.15 27.83
N THR A 71 -8.03 1.99 28.86
CA THR A 71 -9.36 2.50 29.23
C THR A 71 -10.01 3.31 28.11
N HIS A 72 -9.27 4.20 27.44
CA HIS A 72 -9.78 4.97 26.30
C HIS A 72 -10.17 4.06 25.12
N VAL A 73 -9.37 3.03 24.80
CA VAL A 73 -9.69 2.05 23.76
C VAL A 73 -10.94 1.25 24.10
N GLU A 74 -11.08 0.80 25.34
CA GLU A 74 -12.27 0.08 25.80
C GLU A 74 -13.53 0.94 25.73
N ASN A 75 -13.45 2.21 26.13
CA ASN A 75 -14.55 3.16 26.04
C ASN A 75 -14.92 3.47 24.59
N PHE A 76 -13.92 3.66 23.72
CA PHE A 76 -14.14 3.82 22.28
C PHE A 76 -14.87 2.62 21.68
N TYR A 77 -14.44 1.40 22.03
CA TYR A 77 -15.09 0.17 21.57
C TYR A 77 -16.54 0.04 22.07
N ARG A 78 -16.82 0.42 23.33
CA ARG A 78 -18.19 0.46 23.89
C ARG A 78 -19.09 1.43 23.13
N MET A 79 -18.58 2.63 22.82
CA MET A 79 -19.33 3.63 22.05
C MET A 79 -19.60 3.18 20.61
N TYR A 80 -18.58 2.63 19.93
CA TYR A 80 -18.73 2.05 18.60
C TYR A 80 -19.78 0.93 18.58
N ARG A 81 -19.78 0.04 19.57
CA ARG A 81 -20.75 -1.04 19.67
C ARG A 81 -22.17 -0.52 19.88
N ALA A 82 -22.35 0.47 20.77
CA ALA A 82 -23.65 1.10 20.98
C ALA A 82 -24.17 1.81 19.71
N LEU A 83 -23.27 2.40 18.92
CA LEU A 83 -23.60 2.99 17.63
C LEU A 83 -24.06 1.94 16.61
N ALA A 84 -23.32 0.83 16.50
CA ALA A 84 -23.69 -0.28 15.63
C ALA A 84 -25.04 -0.90 16.01
N GLU A 85 -25.29 -1.13 17.31
CA GLU A 85 -26.56 -1.67 17.81
C GLU A 85 -27.74 -0.74 17.49
N ARG A 86 -27.57 0.59 17.63
CA ARG A 86 -28.62 1.54 17.24
C ARG A 86 -28.83 1.60 15.74
N TYR A 87 -27.78 1.49 14.94
CA TYR A 87 -27.90 1.41 13.49
C TYR A 87 -28.69 0.17 13.05
N ASP A 88 -28.40 -0.99 13.65
CA ASP A 88 -29.13 -2.23 13.42
C ASP A 88 -30.59 -2.15 13.88
N ASN A 89 -30.85 -1.49 15.01
CA ASN A 89 -32.21 -1.27 15.50
C ASN A 89 -33.02 -0.39 14.56
N VAL A 90 -32.47 0.75 14.12
CA VAL A 90 -33.15 1.65 13.18
C VAL A 90 -33.35 0.95 11.83
N THR A 91 -32.34 0.26 11.32
CA THR A 91 -32.44 -0.50 10.05
C THR A 91 -33.38 -1.70 10.16
N GLY A 92 -33.47 -2.30 11.35
CA GLY A 92 -34.35 -3.43 11.65
C GLY A 92 -35.80 -3.01 11.82
N GLU A 93 -36.08 -1.93 12.55
CA GLU A 93 -37.42 -1.34 12.68
C GLU A 93 -37.95 -0.85 11.35
N LEU A 94 -37.08 -0.26 10.55
CA LEU A 94 -37.38 0.16 9.20
C LEU A 94 -37.79 -0.99 8.28
N ARG A 95 -37.05 -2.11 8.30
CA ARG A 95 -37.44 -3.32 7.56
C ARG A 95 -38.77 -3.92 8.03
N LYS A 96 -39.17 -3.68 9.27
CA LYS A 96 -40.48 -4.09 9.82
C LYS A 96 -41.61 -3.11 9.46
N ASN A 97 -41.31 -1.83 9.27
CA ASN A 97 -42.27 -0.76 9.01
C ASN A 97 -42.48 -0.43 7.52
N ILE A 98 -41.72 -1.04 6.60
CA ILE A 98 -42.05 -1.00 5.17
C ILE A 98 -43.42 -1.68 5.00
N PRO A 99 -44.47 -0.95 4.59
CA PRO A 99 -45.79 -1.54 4.45
C PRO A 99 -45.75 -2.67 3.43
N SER A 100 -46.33 -3.83 3.80
CA SER A 100 -46.52 -5.01 2.95
C SER A 100 -47.18 -4.72 1.58
N ARG A 101 -47.68 -3.50 1.37
CA ARG A 101 -48.23 -3.00 0.10
C ARG A 101 -47.19 -2.87 -1.04
N MET A 102 -45.89 -2.87 -0.76
CA MET A 102 -44.85 -2.88 -1.81
C MET A 102 -44.29 -4.27 -2.15
N GLN A 103 -44.84 -5.36 -1.57
CA GLN A 103 -44.45 -6.72 -1.93
C GLN A 103 -45.33 -7.37 -3.02
N SER A 104 -46.35 -6.67 -3.56
CA SER A 104 -47.31 -7.25 -4.52
C SER A 104 -47.11 -6.89 -6.00
N GLN A 105 -45.92 -6.44 -6.42
CA GLN A 105 -45.60 -6.37 -7.85
C GLN A 105 -44.19 -6.89 -8.09
N GLY A 106 -44.10 -8.16 -8.48
CA GLY A 106 -42.85 -8.79 -8.87
C GLY A 106 -42.78 -10.29 -8.59
N SER A 107 -43.86 -11.03 -8.89
CA SER A 107 -43.73 -12.47 -9.09
C SER A 107 -43.47 -12.71 -10.57
N LEU A 108 -42.24 -13.11 -10.92
CA LEU A 108 -42.06 -14.20 -11.87
C LEU A 108 -40.71 -14.90 -11.60
N THR A 109 -40.83 -16.22 -11.39
CA THR A 109 -39.82 -17.30 -11.45
C THR A 109 -39.10 -17.73 -10.16
N GLY A 110 -39.47 -18.94 -9.69
CA GLY A 110 -38.67 -19.90 -8.90
C GLY A 110 -38.76 -19.78 -7.38
N SER A 111 -39.66 -20.49 -6.67
CA SER A 111 -39.43 -21.85 -6.10
C SER A 111 -38.24 -21.87 -5.12
N GLU A 112 -38.33 -22.21 -3.83
CA GLU A 112 -39.28 -23.04 -3.08
C GLU A 112 -38.96 -22.88 -1.57
N CYS A 113 -39.92 -23.28 -0.73
CA CYS A 113 -39.78 -23.60 0.69
C CYS A 113 -39.50 -22.46 1.68
N GLY A 114 -40.58 -22.08 2.37
CA GLY A 114 -40.56 -21.19 3.50
C GLY A 114 -40.15 -21.84 4.83
N SER A 115 -40.11 -21.01 5.86
CA SER A 115 -40.99 -21.18 7.01
C SER A 115 -40.92 -19.96 7.92
N GLU A 116 -42.06 -19.78 8.58
CA GLU A 116 -42.45 -18.69 9.45
C GLU A 116 -41.49 -18.50 10.63
N ARG A 117 -41.38 -17.25 11.06
CA ARG A 117 -40.96 -16.92 12.42
C ARG A 117 -41.96 -17.54 13.41
N LEU A 118 -41.47 -18.08 14.53
CA LEU A 118 -41.68 -17.49 15.86
C LEU A 118 -40.97 -18.31 16.96
N ARG A 119 -40.38 -17.56 17.90
CA ARG A 119 -40.28 -17.82 19.35
C ARG A 119 -38.89 -18.10 19.97
N SER A 120 -38.44 -17.06 20.69
CA SER A 120 -37.66 -17.01 21.97
C SER A 120 -36.26 -17.64 22.08
N PRO A 121 -35.31 -16.93 22.72
CA PRO A 121 -34.14 -17.56 23.30
C PRO A 121 -34.06 -17.40 24.83
N SER A 122 -33.81 -18.52 25.50
CA SER A 122 -33.00 -18.63 26.73
C SER A 122 -32.63 -20.12 26.91
N PRO A 123 -31.54 -20.49 27.61
CA PRO A 123 -30.16 -20.03 27.44
C PRO A 123 -29.13 -21.20 27.31
N SER A 124 -27.94 -20.88 26.76
CA SER A 124 -26.61 -21.52 26.99
C SER A 124 -26.35 -22.99 26.56
N PRO A 125 -25.08 -23.45 26.45
CA PRO A 125 -23.83 -22.80 26.02
C PRO A 125 -23.05 -23.59 24.91
N SER A 126 -22.13 -22.88 24.23
CA SER A 126 -20.82 -23.22 23.60
C SER A 126 -20.30 -24.69 23.46
N PRO A 127 -19.19 -24.94 22.73
CA PRO A 127 -18.56 -24.29 21.55
C PRO A 127 -18.16 -25.31 20.46
N GLU A 128 -17.63 -24.84 19.32
CA GLU A 128 -16.46 -25.38 18.59
C GLU A 128 -16.56 -25.12 17.07
N LEU A 129 -15.88 -24.04 16.66
CA LEU A 129 -15.47 -23.79 15.29
C LEU A 129 -14.27 -24.68 14.97
N GLN A 130 -14.42 -25.61 14.03
CA GLN A 130 -13.31 -26.09 13.21
C GLN A 130 -13.84 -26.84 11.98
N ARG A 131 -13.64 -26.25 10.80
CA ARG A 131 -13.31 -26.92 9.52
C ARG A 131 -13.29 -25.86 8.42
N SER A 132 -12.12 -25.35 8.08
CA SER A 132 -11.22 -25.89 7.05
C SER A 132 -11.79 -25.68 5.66
N TRP A 133 -11.31 -24.61 5.03
CA TRP A 133 -11.43 -24.34 3.61
C TRP A 133 -10.72 -25.44 2.82
N THR A 134 -11.49 -26.30 2.17
CA THR A 134 -11.01 -27.08 1.03
C THR A 134 -11.70 -26.57 -0.21
N ARG A 135 -10.91 -25.84 -0.99
CA ARG A 135 -10.89 -25.83 -2.45
C ARG A 135 -11.56 -27.09 -3.02
N GLU A 136 -12.61 -26.94 -3.82
CA GLU A 136 -12.58 -27.35 -5.21
C GLU A 136 -13.86 -27.03 -6.01
N GLN A 137 -13.58 -26.64 -7.26
CA GLN A 137 -14.35 -26.90 -8.48
C GLN A 137 -15.60 -26.07 -8.80
N SER A 138 -15.36 -25.20 -9.78
CA SER A 138 -16.29 -24.46 -10.63
C SER A 138 -17.12 -25.39 -11.53
N PRO A 139 -18.42 -25.11 -11.75
CA PRO A 139 -19.15 -25.61 -12.89
C PRO A 139 -18.97 -24.67 -14.10
N ARG A 140 -18.29 -25.24 -15.09
CA ARG A 140 -18.19 -24.87 -16.50
C ARG A 140 -19.56 -24.50 -17.10
N ALA A 141 -19.63 -23.35 -17.77
CA ALA A 141 -20.70 -23.01 -18.71
C ALA A 141 -20.16 -23.05 -20.14
N ALA A 142 -20.96 -23.62 -21.04
CA ALA A 142 -20.70 -23.73 -22.47
C ALA A 142 -21.04 -22.42 -23.19
N GLY A 143 -20.26 -22.09 -24.22
CA GLY A 143 -20.62 -21.05 -25.18
C GLY A 143 -19.41 -20.29 -25.72
N PHE A 144 -18.68 -20.92 -26.65
CA PHE A 144 -18.04 -20.37 -27.86
C PHE A 144 -16.85 -21.25 -28.23
N ASP A 145 -16.97 -21.94 -29.36
CA ASP A 145 -15.83 -22.45 -30.12
C ASP A 145 -16.21 -22.43 -31.60
N PHE A 146 -15.18 -22.26 -32.44
CA PHE A 146 -15.18 -22.26 -33.92
C PHE A 146 -15.44 -20.86 -34.53
N PHE A 147 -14.57 -20.21 -35.31
CA PHE A 147 -13.46 -20.69 -36.14
C PHE A 147 -12.59 -19.48 -36.55
N LEU A 148 -11.26 -19.59 -36.48
CA LEU A 148 -10.34 -18.67 -37.17
C LEU A 148 -9.30 -19.51 -37.91
N SER A 149 -9.43 -19.59 -39.24
CA SER A 149 -8.26 -19.54 -40.10
C SER A 149 -8.59 -19.31 -41.59
N SER A 150 -7.72 -18.50 -42.20
CA SER A 150 -7.37 -18.44 -43.63
C SER A 150 -8.11 -17.46 -44.56
N LYS A 151 -7.55 -16.25 -44.65
CA LYS A 151 -7.00 -15.57 -45.85
C LYS A 151 -7.53 -16.03 -47.23
N SER A 152 -8.22 -15.13 -47.95
CA SER A 152 -7.96 -14.70 -49.35
C SER A 152 -9.05 -13.73 -49.86
N ASN A 153 -8.67 -12.90 -50.84
CA ASN A 153 -9.38 -11.80 -51.52
C ASN A 153 -10.79 -12.16 -52.04
N ASP A 154 -11.71 -11.28 -52.46
CA ASP A 154 -11.64 -10.03 -53.23
C ASP A 154 -12.99 -9.26 -53.15
N SER A 155 -13.00 -7.99 -53.57
CA SER A 155 -14.10 -6.98 -53.45
C SER A 155 -15.22 -7.14 -54.53
N PRO A 156 -16.34 -6.35 -54.59
CA PRO A 156 -16.30 -4.94 -55.06
C PRO A 156 -17.47 -3.94 -54.74
N SER A 157 -17.21 -2.66 -55.06
CA SER A 157 -18.12 -1.57 -55.53
C SER A 157 -18.97 -0.79 -54.50
N SER A 158 -19.17 0.54 -54.54
CA SER A 158 -18.96 1.55 -55.60
C SER A 158 -19.10 3.00 -55.07
N ARG A 159 -18.48 3.95 -55.82
CA ARG A 159 -18.79 5.39 -56.09
C ARG A 159 -17.64 6.35 -55.74
N LYS A 160 -16.84 6.78 -56.75
CA LYS A 160 -17.01 7.91 -57.73
C LYS A 160 -16.33 9.17 -57.17
N ASP A 161 -15.50 9.97 -57.84
CA ASP A 161 -15.09 10.28 -59.24
C ASP A 161 -13.80 11.17 -59.12
N PRO A 162 -13.26 11.88 -60.13
CA PRO A 162 -12.86 11.55 -61.50
C PRO A 162 -11.41 12.04 -61.85
N GLU A 163 -11.06 11.91 -63.14
CA GLU A 163 -10.18 12.79 -63.96
C GLU A 163 -8.77 12.35 -64.39
N SER A 164 -8.59 12.45 -65.71
CA SER A 164 -7.42 12.91 -66.47
C SER A 164 -6.33 11.91 -66.91
N ALA A 165 -6.46 11.54 -68.19
CA ALA A 165 -5.49 11.76 -69.28
C ALA A 165 -4.13 11.02 -69.34
N SER A 166 -3.78 10.72 -70.61
CA SER A 166 -2.44 10.46 -71.18
C SER A 166 -1.88 9.06 -70.98
N GLN A 167 -1.82 8.23 -72.04
CA GLN A 167 -0.83 8.16 -73.14
C GLN A 167 0.41 7.33 -72.80
N SER A 168 0.92 6.68 -73.86
CA SER A 168 2.20 5.98 -73.99
C SER A 168 2.30 4.58 -73.39
N GLU A 169 3.03 3.62 -73.96
CA GLU A 169 3.53 3.34 -75.31
C GLU A 169 4.36 2.05 -75.13
N SER A 170 4.34 1.17 -76.13
CA SER A 170 5.43 0.22 -76.43
C SER A 170 5.67 -0.88 -75.37
N ASP A 171 6.27 -2.04 -75.62
CA ASP A 171 6.73 -2.78 -76.79
C ASP A 171 7.11 -4.19 -76.27
N ALA A 172 7.55 -5.05 -77.18
CA ALA A 172 8.21 -6.35 -76.98
C ALA A 172 7.25 -7.55 -76.98
N LYS A 173 7.10 -8.22 -78.13
CA LYS A 173 7.99 -9.28 -78.66
C LYS A 173 7.98 -10.50 -77.73
N SER A 174 7.70 -11.72 -78.17
CA SER A 174 7.95 -12.38 -79.46
C SER A 174 7.25 -13.75 -79.45
N GLU A 175 6.94 -14.28 -80.64
CA GLU A 175 7.17 -15.68 -81.11
C GLU A 175 7.05 -16.82 -80.07
N ASP A 176 6.33 -17.93 -80.25
CA ASP A 176 5.93 -18.67 -81.44
C ASP A 176 4.96 -19.79 -80.98
N GLY A 177 4.01 -20.17 -81.83
CA GLY A 177 3.32 -21.46 -81.82
C GLY A 177 2.28 -21.75 -80.73
N GLU A 178 1.00 -21.47 -81.01
CA GLU A 178 -0.16 -22.27 -80.53
C GLU A 178 -1.45 -21.82 -81.25
N ASP A 179 -1.49 -22.10 -82.56
CA ASP A 179 -2.54 -21.66 -83.52
C ASP A 179 -3.95 -22.28 -83.25
N ASP A 180 -4.06 -23.34 -82.46
CA ASP A 180 -5.36 -24.00 -82.19
C ASP A 180 -6.13 -23.42 -80.98
N SER A 181 -5.44 -22.77 -80.03
CA SER A 181 -6.09 -22.12 -78.87
C SER A 181 -6.78 -20.82 -79.28
N ILE A 182 -6.17 -20.10 -80.23
CA ILE A 182 -6.72 -18.85 -80.78
C ILE A 182 -7.98 -19.14 -81.60
N ALA A 183 -8.01 -20.22 -82.38
CA ALA A 183 -9.19 -20.61 -83.17
C ALA A 183 -10.41 -20.91 -82.29
N TYR A 184 -10.24 -21.62 -81.17
CA TYR A 184 -11.34 -21.90 -80.24
C TYR A 184 -11.80 -20.65 -79.49
N THR A 185 -10.87 -19.77 -79.12
CA THR A 185 -11.17 -18.49 -78.46
C THR A 185 -11.89 -17.53 -79.41
N LEU A 186 -11.50 -17.50 -80.69
CA LEU A 186 -12.17 -16.72 -81.73
C LEU A 186 -13.55 -17.30 -82.05
N HIS A 187 -13.73 -18.62 -82.14
CA HIS A 187 -15.05 -19.22 -82.33
C HIS A 187 -15.98 -18.96 -81.14
N GLN A 188 -15.49 -19.03 -79.91
CA GLN A 188 -16.26 -18.64 -78.73
C GLN A 188 -16.66 -17.16 -78.79
N LYS A 189 -15.75 -16.29 -79.23
CA LYS A 189 -16.03 -14.86 -79.43
C LYS A 189 -17.03 -14.61 -80.56
N ILE A 190 -16.98 -15.39 -81.63
CA ILE A 190 -17.94 -15.31 -82.74
C ILE A 190 -19.34 -15.69 -82.24
N ILE A 191 -19.47 -16.76 -81.45
CA ILE A 191 -20.77 -17.16 -80.86
C ILE A 191 -21.30 -16.07 -79.92
N GLU A 192 -20.45 -15.51 -79.06
CA GLU A 192 -20.84 -14.39 -78.20
C GLU A 192 -21.28 -13.16 -79.00
N LEU A 193 -20.56 -12.83 -80.08
CA LEU A 193 -20.91 -11.72 -80.96
C LEU A 193 -22.19 -11.99 -81.77
N GLU A 194 -22.44 -13.24 -82.15
CA GLU A 194 -23.68 -13.64 -82.82
C GLU A 194 -24.88 -13.59 -81.87
N ASP A 195 -24.69 -13.97 -80.60
CA ASP A 195 -25.71 -13.84 -79.55
C ASP A 195 -25.99 -12.37 -79.21
N ASP A 196 -24.94 -11.54 -79.09
CA ASP A 196 -25.07 -10.09 -78.87
C ASP A 196 -25.72 -9.39 -80.07
N LEU A 197 -25.35 -9.78 -81.30
CA LEU A 197 -25.97 -9.29 -82.52
C LEU A 197 -27.43 -9.70 -82.59
N SER A 198 -27.77 -10.93 -82.21
CA SER A 198 -29.14 -11.43 -82.16
C SER A 198 -29.96 -10.70 -81.10
N ALA A 199 -29.38 -10.43 -79.92
CA ALA A 199 -30.01 -9.65 -78.86
C ALA A 199 -30.22 -8.18 -79.29
N ALA A 200 -29.25 -7.57 -79.98
CA ALA A 200 -29.36 -6.24 -80.55
C ALA A 200 -30.43 -6.18 -81.64
N ASN A 201 -30.48 -7.16 -82.55
CA ASN A 201 -31.52 -7.27 -83.58
C ASN A 201 -32.91 -7.45 -82.99
N ARG A 202 -33.04 -8.20 -81.89
CA ARG A 202 -34.33 -8.36 -81.19
C ARG A 202 -34.77 -7.07 -80.49
N LYS A 203 -33.83 -6.31 -79.92
CA LYS A 203 -34.09 -4.95 -79.39
C LYS A 203 -34.43 -3.96 -80.50
N LEU A 204 -33.81 -4.08 -81.67
CA LEU A 204 -34.16 -3.27 -82.83
C LEU A 204 -35.56 -3.61 -83.33
N LEU A 205 -35.95 -4.88 -83.41
CA LEU A 205 -37.32 -5.26 -83.76
C LEU A 205 -38.35 -4.72 -82.76
N ASP A 206 -38.11 -4.85 -81.45
CA ASP A 206 -38.97 -4.28 -80.41
C ASP A 206 -39.02 -2.74 -80.47
N ALA A 207 -37.88 -2.09 -80.73
CA ALA A 207 -37.84 -0.65 -80.95
C ALA A 207 -38.59 -0.25 -82.23
N ASN A 208 -38.49 -1.04 -83.30
CA ASN A 208 -39.16 -0.78 -84.58
C ASN A 208 -40.66 -1.04 -84.50
N GLU A 209 -41.11 -2.05 -83.75
CA GLU A 209 -42.52 -2.29 -83.44
C GLU A 209 -43.09 -1.17 -82.56
N LYS A 210 -42.30 -0.65 -81.60
CA LYS A 210 -42.66 0.57 -80.85
C LYS A 210 -42.72 1.79 -81.76
N LEU A 211 -41.78 1.92 -82.70
CA LEU A 211 -41.72 3.03 -83.65
C LEU A 211 -42.90 2.97 -84.63
N GLU A 212 -43.24 1.78 -85.13
CA GLU A 212 -44.45 1.51 -85.93
C GLU A 212 -45.71 1.81 -85.11
N GLY A 213 -45.73 1.45 -83.82
CA GLY A 213 -46.80 1.83 -82.90
C GLY A 213 -46.87 3.34 -82.63
N PHE A 214 -45.74 4.05 -82.66
CA PHE A 214 -45.70 5.52 -82.59
C PHE A 214 -46.10 6.15 -83.93
N GLU A 215 -45.75 5.56 -85.07
CA GLU A 215 -46.15 5.99 -86.41
C GLU A 215 -47.63 5.74 -86.65
N GLU A 216 -48.19 4.61 -86.21
CA GLU A 216 -49.63 4.32 -86.25
C GLU A 216 -50.40 5.29 -85.34
N LYS A 217 -49.88 5.59 -84.13
CA LYS A 217 -50.43 6.64 -83.27
C LYS A 217 -50.31 8.02 -83.91
N SER A 218 -49.22 8.30 -84.62
CA SER A 218 -48.98 9.55 -85.34
C SER A 218 -49.92 9.69 -86.55
N LEU A 219 -50.13 8.62 -87.32
CA LEU A 219 -51.07 8.55 -88.45
C LEU A 219 -52.53 8.61 -87.98
N ARG A 220 -52.86 7.96 -86.87
CA ARG A 220 -54.17 8.09 -86.19
C ARG A 220 -54.42 9.54 -85.76
N CYS A 221 -53.39 10.26 -85.29
CA CYS A 221 -53.48 11.68 -84.97
C CYS A 221 -53.54 12.57 -86.23
N HIS A 222 -52.96 12.13 -87.35
CA HIS A 222 -52.94 12.86 -88.63
C HIS A 222 -54.27 12.78 -89.40
N CYS A 223 -55.07 11.73 -89.19
CA CYS A 223 -56.42 11.63 -89.75
C CYS A 223 -57.46 12.53 -89.06
N ASP A 224 -57.15 13.13 -87.90
CA ASP A 224 -58.04 14.08 -87.20
C ASP A 224 -57.83 15.55 -87.61
N TYR A 225 -56.86 15.85 -88.50
CA TYR A 225 -56.57 17.24 -88.91
C TYR A 225 -57.11 17.66 -90.28
N LYS A 226 -57.87 16.81 -90.97
CA LYS A 226 -58.50 17.16 -92.27
C LYS A 226 -59.98 16.79 -92.36
N SER A 227 -60.72 16.94 -91.27
CA SER A 227 -62.18 17.05 -91.35
C SER A 227 -62.71 18.10 -90.39
N ASN A 228 -63.46 19.04 -90.95
CA ASN A 228 -64.33 20.01 -90.28
C ASN A 228 -63.68 21.09 -89.42
N GLY A 229 -63.50 22.26 -90.04
CA GLY A 229 -63.60 23.52 -89.31
C GLY A 229 -64.98 23.63 -88.67
N ASN A 230 -65.02 23.54 -87.34
CA ASN A 230 -66.15 23.92 -86.49
C ASN A 230 -65.59 24.62 -85.25
N GLY A 231 -65.89 25.92 -85.07
CA GLY A 231 -65.43 26.76 -83.97
C GLY A 231 -65.88 26.35 -82.56
N ALA A 232 -66.67 25.28 -82.40
CA ALA A 232 -67.11 24.76 -81.10
C ALA A 232 -66.02 23.94 -80.38
N GLY A 233 -65.14 23.23 -81.11
CA GLY A 233 -64.06 22.42 -80.53
C GLY A 233 -62.83 23.23 -80.11
N GLN A 234 -62.66 24.43 -80.68
CA GLN A 234 -61.62 25.39 -80.26
C GLN A 234 -61.95 26.03 -78.92
N ALA A 235 -63.24 26.26 -78.62
CA ALA A 235 -63.68 26.84 -77.35
C ALA A 235 -63.58 25.86 -76.18
N THR A 236 -63.81 24.55 -76.40
CA THR A 236 -63.56 23.52 -75.38
C THR A 236 -62.08 23.32 -75.15
N ARG A 237 -61.27 23.18 -76.22
CA ARG A 237 -59.80 23.12 -76.10
C ARG A 237 -59.21 24.35 -75.40
N ALA A 238 -59.71 25.56 -75.69
CA ALA A 238 -59.24 26.76 -75.01
C ALA A 238 -59.58 26.77 -73.50
N ARG A 239 -60.74 26.22 -73.11
CA ARG A 239 -61.17 26.10 -71.72
C ARG A 239 -60.37 25.02 -70.97
N ASP A 240 -60.05 23.91 -71.64
CA ASP A 240 -59.19 22.85 -71.11
C ASP A 240 -57.75 23.35 -70.93
N ILE A 241 -57.19 24.03 -71.95
CA ILE A 241 -55.87 24.68 -71.87
C ILE A 241 -55.83 25.74 -70.77
N GLN A 242 -56.93 26.48 -70.56
CA GLN A 242 -57.00 27.47 -69.50
C GLN A 242 -57.06 26.83 -68.10
N GLY A 243 -57.76 25.71 -67.93
CA GLY A 243 -57.73 24.91 -66.70
C GLY A 243 -56.33 24.33 -66.43
N GLU A 244 -55.65 23.80 -67.44
CA GLU A 244 -54.26 23.33 -67.32
C GLU A 244 -53.28 24.46 -66.96
N LEU A 245 -53.52 25.68 -67.44
CA LEU A 245 -52.74 26.88 -67.09
C LEU A 245 -52.96 27.30 -65.64
N GLU A 246 -54.18 27.20 -65.13
CA GLU A 246 -54.52 27.46 -63.73
C GLU A 246 -53.92 26.39 -62.80
N ASP A 247 -53.96 25.11 -63.17
CA ASP A 247 -53.31 24.03 -62.44
C ASP A 247 -51.77 24.19 -62.43
N ALA A 248 -51.17 24.61 -63.55
CA ALA A 248 -49.75 24.93 -63.63
C ALA A 248 -49.37 26.14 -62.75
N ALA A 249 -50.25 27.13 -62.61
CA ALA A 249 -50.05 28.27 -61.72
C ALA A 249 -50.08 27.84 -60.24
N ILE A 250 -51.01 26.97 -59.85
CA ILE A 250 -51.09 26.42 -58.48
C ILE A 250 -49.85 25.57 -58.17
N LEU A 251 -49.44 24.71 -59.10
CA LEU A 251 -48.25 23.87 -58.95
C LEU A 251 -46.96 24.68 -58.85
N THR A 252 -46.85 25.82 -59.55
CA THR A 252 -45.66 26.70 -59.47
C THR A 252 -45.59 27.44 -58.13
N GLU A 253 -46.73 27.85 -57.56
CA GLU A 253 -46.80 28.44 -56.22
C GLU A 253 -46.46 27.40 -55.14
N GLU A 254 -46.96 26.17 -55.28
CA GLU A 254 -46.63 25.07 -54.37
C GLU A 254 -45.14 24.66 -54.45
N HIS A 255 -44.57 24.61 -55.66
CA HIS A 255 -43.13 24.40 -55.85
C HIS A 255 -42.29 25.50 -55.18
N SER A 256 -42.72 26.76 -55.28
CA SER A 256 -42.05 27.89 -54.63
C SER A 256 -42.09 27.76 -53.10
N ARG A 257 -43.24 27.38 -52.53
CA ARG A 257 -43.39 27.12 -51.09
C ARG A 257 -42.50 25.97 -50.62
N LEU A 258 -42.44 24.87 -51.37
CA LEU A 258 -41.58 23.72 -51.04
C LEU A 258 -40.10 24.08 -51.16
N LEU A 259 -39.72 24.92 -52.12
CA LEU A 259 -38.35 25.41 -52.26
C LEU A 259 -37.93 26.25 -51.05
N GLU A 260 -38.79 27.16 -50.58
CA GLU A 260 -38.54 27.95 -49.37
C GLU A 260 -38.40 27.06 -48.12
N GLN A 261 -39.26 26.05 -47.98
CA GLN A 261 -39.17 25.08 -46.88
C GLN A 261 -37.87 24.26 -46.93
N ASN A 262 -37.46 23.79 -48.11
CA ASN A 262 -36.18 23.08 -48.27
C ASN A 262 -35.00 23.97 -47.93
N ASN A 263 -35.00 25.24 -48.38
CA ASN A 263 -33.94 26.19 -48.04
C ASN A 263 -33.88 26.43 -46.52
N ALA A 264 -35.04 26.54 -45.84
CA ALA A 264 -35.08 26.68 -44.39
C ALA A 264 -34.50 25.43 -43.68
N LEU A 265 -34.90 24.23 -44.09
CA LEU A 265 -34.36 22.98 -43.54
C LEU A 265 -32.86 22.83 -43.80
N GLU A 266 -32.37 23.24 -44.97
CA GLU A 266 -30.93 23.26 -45.28
C GLU A 266 -30.17 24.17 -44.32
N THR A 267 -30.68 25.37 -44.03
CA THR A 267 -30.04 26.27 -43.06
C THR A 267 -30.03 25.69 -41.64
N GLU A 268 -31.10 25.01 -41.22
CA GLU A 268 -31.16 24.34 -39.92
C GLU A 268 -30.18 23.16 -39.84
N ILE A 269 -30.06 22.36 -40.90
CA ILE A 269 -29.08 21.28 -41.00
C ILE A 269 -27.64 21.83 -40.88
N VAL A 270 -27.34 22.96 -41.53
CA VAL A 270 -26.03 23.60 -41.42
C VAL A 270 -25.77 24.09 -40.00
N ASN A 271 -26.72 24.78 -39.37
CA ASN A 271 -26.58 25.25 -37.99
C ASN A 271 -26.38 24.08 -37.00
N LEU A 272 -27.19 23.02 -37.12
CA LEU A 272 -27.04 21.83 -36.27
C LEU A 272 -25.70 21.13 -36.49
N LYS A 273 -25.17 21.09 -37.72
CA LYS A 273 -23.83 20.56 -38.00
C LYS A 273 -22.74 21.40 -37.33
N GLU A 274 -22.86 22.72 -37.35
CA GLU A 274 -21.92 23.63 -36.70
C GLU A 274 -21.97 23.53 -35.18
N GLU A 275 -23.18 23.42 -34.59
CA GLU A 275 -23.35 23.15 -33.17
C GLU A 275 -22.75 21.80 -32.76
N MET A 276 -22.95 20.75 -33.57
CA MET A 276 -22.35 19.44 -33.34
C MET A 276 -20.82 19.48 -33.45
N ALA A 277 -20.26 20.23 -34.41
CA ALA A 277 -18.81 20.42 -34.54
C ALA A 277 -18.24 21.17 -33.33
N SER A 278 -18.91 22.25 -32.91
CA SER A 278 -18.54 23.02 -31.73
C SER A 278 -18.60 22.19 -30.44
N ALA A 279 -19.62 21.33 -30.31
CA ALA A 279 -19.74 20.42 -29.18
C ALA A 279 -18.62 19.38 -29.17
N ARG A 280 -18.28 18.79 -30.32
CA ARG A 280 -17.16 17.85 -30.46
C ARG A 280 -15.83 18.50 -30.05
N GLN A 281 -15.53 19.69 -30.57
CA GLN A 281 -14.31 20.41 -30.22
C GLN A 281 -14.22 20.67 -28.71
N ARG A 282 -15.31 21.08 -28.06
CA ARG A 282 -15.35 21.27 -26.59
C ARG A 282 -15.09 19.98 -25.81
N PHE A 283 -15.50 18.83 -26.33
CA PHE A 283 -15.19 17.54 -25.69
C PHE A 283 -13.73 17.16 -25.89
N ASP A 284 -13.17 17.37 -27.09
CA ASP A 284 -11.77 17.11 -27.38
C ASP A 284 -10.84 18.00 -26.53
N ASP A 285 -11.17 19.28 -26.36
CA ASP A 285 -10.42 20.20 -25.49
C ASP A 285 -10.45 19.70 -24.02
N LYS A 286 -11.61 19.28 -23.51
CA LYS A 286 -11.74 18.73 -22.15
C LYS A 286 -11.01 17.41 -21.96
N LEU A 287 -10.98 16.56 -22.99
CA LEU A 287 -10.21 15.32 -22.98
C LEU A 287 -8.71 15.63 -22.92
N SER A 288 -8.24 16.57 -23.74
CA SER A 288 -6.85 17.04 -23.73
C SER A 288 -6.43 17.64 -22.37
N GLU A 289 -7.29 18.48 -21.76
CA GLU A 289 -7.06 19.00 -20.41
C GLU A 289 -6.97 17.87 -19.37
N SER A 290 -7.87 16.89 -19.45
CA SER A 290 -7.87 15.74 -18.54
C SER A 290 -6.63 14.87 -18.73
N ASP A 291 -6.20 14.62 -19.96
CA ASP A 291 -5.00 13.85 -20.28
C ASP A 291 -3.72 14.56 -19.81
N ALA A 292 -3.67 15.90 -19.92
CA ALA A 292 -2.59 16.71 -19.38
C ALA A 292 -2.55 16.61 -17.84
N GLU A 293 -3.70 16.68 -17.17
CA GLU A 293 -3.79 16.56 -15.71
C GLU A 293 -3.38 15.16 -15.22
N ILE A 294 -3.83 14.10 -15.91
CA ILE A 294 -3.41 12.72 -15.63
C ILE A 294 -1.89 12.58 -15.79
N SER A 295 -1.31 13.18 -16.83
CA SER A 295 0.13 13.14 -17.07
C SER A 295 0.91 13.85 -15.97
N ARG A 296 0.40 14.99 -15.48
CA ARG A 296 0.97 15.69 -14.32
C ARG A 296 0.95 14.82 -13.07
N TYR A 297 -0.19 14.22 -12.71
CA TYR A 297 -0.28 13.35 -11.54
C TYR A 297 0.62 12.11 -11.66
N ARG A 298 0.77 11.54 -12.86
CA ARG A 298 1.72 10.45 -13.10
C ARG A 298 3.17 10.88 -12.85
N GLN A 299 3.54 12.08 -13.28
CA GLN A 299 4.88 12.63 -13.05
C GLN A 299 5.13 12.90 -11.56
N GLU A 300 4.17 13.51 -10.86
CA GLU A 300 4.24 13.76 -9.42
C GLU A 300 4.36 12.45 -8.63
N LEU A 301 3.59 11.42 -9.01
CA LEU A 301 3.66 10.10 -8.40
C LEU A 301 5.03 9.43 -8.63
N ALA A 302 5.58 9.55 -9.84
CA ALA A 302 6.91 9.04 -10.15
C ALA A 302 8.00 9.73 -9.32
N ALA A 303 7.96 11.07 -9.25
CA ALA A 303 8.90 11.86 -8.45
C ALA A 303 8.79 11.55 -6.95
N ALA A 304 7.58 11.39 -6.42
CA ALA A 304 7.35 10.99 -5.03
C ALA A 304 7.89 9.58 -4.74
N SER A 305 7.68 8.64 -5.67
CA SER A 305 8.19 7.27 -5.56
C SER A 305 9.72 7.24 -5.57
N GLU A 306 10.36 8.05 -6.41
CA GLU A 306 11.82 8.17 -6.45
C GLU A 306 12.38 8.76 -5.15
N LYS A 307 11.78 9.83 -4.63
CA LYS A 307 12.15 10.41 -3.33
C LYS A 307 12.06 9.38 -2.21
N LEU A 308 10.96 8.61 -2.16
CA LEU A 308 10.78 7.56 -1.16
C LEU A 308 11.84 6.46 -1.29
N LEU A 309 12.27 6.14 -2.51
CA LEU A 309 13.34 5.17 -2.75
C LEU A 309 14.71 5.71 -2.31
N GLN A 310 14.98 7.00 -2.52
CA GLN A 310 16.18 7.68 -2.03
C GLN A 310 16.20 7.75 -0.49
N GLU A 311 15.09 8.12 0.14
CA GLU A 311 14.98 8.11 1.61
C GLU A 311 15.14 6.70 2.18
N LYS A 312 14.56 5.69 1.53
CA LYS A 312 14.72 4.28 1.92
C LYS A 312 16.19 3.85 1.87
N SER A 313 16.93 4.23 0.82
CA SER A 313 18.35 3.88 0.71
C SER A 313 19.22 4.64 1.70
N ALA A 314 18.95 5.92 1.94
CA ALA A 314 19.61 6.72 2.97
C ALA A 314 19.39 6.14 4.37
N ASN A 315 18.15 5.86 4.74
CA ASN A 315 17.80 5.22 6.01
C ASN A 315 18.46 3.85 6.16
N SER A 316 18.49 3.05 5.09
CA SER A 316 19.19 1.75 5.11
C SER A 316 20.70 1.91 5.38
N ALA A 317 21.33 2.94 4.83
CA ALA A 317 22.75 3.22 5.07
C ALA A 317 23.00 3.70 6.52
N GLU A 318 22.11 4.54 7.06
CA GLU A 318 22.18 4.97 8.47
C GLU A 318 21.98 3.80 9.44
N VAL A 319 21.02 2.91 9.17
CA VAL A 319 20.82 1.67 9.94
C VAL A 319 22.08 0.81 9.92
N GLY A 320 22.76 0.69 8.77
CA GLY A 320 24.05 -0.01 8.67
C GLY A 320 25.12 0.59 9.58
N LYS A 321 25.31 1.92 9.54
CA LYS A 321 26.26 2.63 10.41
C LYS A 321 25.92 2.43 11.90
N LEU A 322 24.65 2.56 12.27
CA LEU A 322 24.21 2.32 13.64
C LEU A 322 24.50 0.88 14.07
N GLN A 323 24.25 -0.10 13.20
CA GLN A 323 24.54 -1.50 13.48
C GLN A 323 26.04 -1.75 13.69
N GLU A 324 26.91 -1.12 12.91
CA GLU A 324 28.36 -1.18 13.12
C GLU A 324 28.78 -0.57 14.47
N THR A 325 28.22 0.59 14.84
CA THR A 325 28.51 1.23 16.15
C THR A 325 27.99 0.41 17.33
N ILE A 326 26.84 -0.27 17.19
CA ILE A 326 26.31 -1.19 18.20
C ILE A 326 27.24 -2.39 18.33
N GLN A 327 27.72 -2.95 17.22
CA GLN A 327 28.65 -4.09 17.24
C GLN A 327 30.01 -3.73 17.86
N SER A 328 30.55 -2.55 17.58
CA SER A 328 31.79 -2.10 18.19
C SER A 328 31.62 -1.84 19.69
N SER A 329 30.50 -1.23 20.09
CA SER A 329 30.16 -1.01 21.50
C SER A 329 29.97 -2.33 22.24
N ARG A 330 29.35 -3.33 21.61
CA ARG A 330 29.18 -4.68 22.17
C ARG A 330 30.52 -5.39 22.38
N ARG A 331 31.43 -5.32 21.41
CA ARG A 331 32.79 -5.86 21.54
C ARG A 331 33.55 -5.24 22.71
N ARG A 332 33.52 -3.90 22.80
CA ARG A 332 34.15 -3.19 23.93
C ARG A 332 33.55 -3.55 25.29
N LEU A 333 32.24 -3.79 25.34
CA LEU A 333 31.58 -4.20 26.57
C LEU A 333 32.00 -5.62 27.00
N GLU A 334 32.21 -6.52 26.03
CA GLU A 334 32.77 -7.85 26.30
C GLU A 334 34.21 -7.75 26.80
N GLU A 335 35.07 -6.97 26.13
CA GLU A 335 36.46 -6.71 26.55
C GLU A 335 36.52 -6.19 27.99
N VAL A 336 35.70 -5.19 28.34
CA VAL A 336 35.63 -4.65 29.70
C VAL A 336 35.09 -5.67 30.70
N SER A 337 34.19 -6.57 30.28
CA SER A 337 33.69 -7.65 31.13
C SER A 337 34.78 -8.68 31.44
N GLU A 338 35.59 -9.04 30.44
CA GLU A 338 36.75 -9.92 30.61
C GLU A 338 37.79 -9.27 31.53
N GLU A 339 38.15 -8.00 31.28
CA GLU A 339 39.06 -7.23 32.14
C GLU A 339 38.57 -7.16 33.59
N LYS A 340 37.26 -6.93 33.79
CA LYS A 340 36.65 -6.91 35.12
C LYS A 340 36.82 -8.26 35.83
N SER A 341 36.57 -9.37 35.13
CA SER A 341 36.72 -10.71 35.71
C SER A 341 38.17 -11.01 36.13
N LEU A 342 39.14 -10.56 35.33
CA LEU A 342 40.56 -10.70 35.64
C LEU A 342 40.94 -9.88 36.88
N VAL A 343 40.47 -8.64 36.97
CA VAL A 343 40.72 -7.77 38.12
C VAL A 343 40.05 -8.32 39.37
N GLU A 344 38.82 -8.84 39.29
CA GLU A 344 38.14 -9.49 40.41
C GLU A 344 38.95 -10.69 40.95
N GLU A 345 39.51 -11.51 40.06
CA GLU A 345 40.37 -12.63 40.46
C GLU A 345 41.69 -12.14 41.10
N GLN A 346 42.32 -11.09 40.55
CA GLN A 346 43.52 -10.49 41.14
C GLN A 346 43.26 -9.90 42.52
N VAL A 347 42.12 -9.22 42.72
CA VAL A 347 41.72 -8.68 44.02
C VAL A 347 41.55 -9.82 45.02
N LYS A 348 40.88 -10.90 44.64
CA LYS A 348 40.72 -12.08 45.50
C LYS A 348 42.07 -12.68 45.92
N GLN A 349 43.02 -12.81 45.00
CA GLN A 349 44.37 -13.29 45.31
C GLN A 349 45.12 -12.36 46.27
N LEU A 350 44.98 -11.05 46.11
CA LEU A 350 45.57 -10.06 47.01
C LEU A 350 44.92 -10.08 48.40
N GLU A 351 43.61 -10.29 48.49
CA GLU A 351 42.89 -10.44 49.76
C GLU A 351 43.38 -11.69 50.51
N GLU A 352 43.51 -12.83 49.83
CA GLU A 352 44.04 -14.07 50.42
C GLU A 352 45.49 -13.88 50.91
N ALA A 353 46.34 -13.25 50.11
CA ALA A 353 47.72 -12.94 50.50
C ALA A 353 47.79 -11.96 51.69
N SER A 354 46.90 -10.97 51.74
CA SER A 354 46.81 -10.02 52.85
C SER A 354 46.38 -10.70 54.15
N VAL A 355 45.44 -11.65 54.09
CA VAL A 355 45.00 -12.42 55.25
C VAL A 355 46.14 -13.30 55.79
N GLU A 356 46.89 -13.96 54.92
CA GLU A 356 48.05 -14.77 55.34
C GLU A 356 49.17 -13.91 55.94
N ALA A 357 49.47 -12.75 55.34
CA ALA A 357 50.45 -11.81 55.87
C ALA A 357 50.04 -11.27 57.25
N GLU A 358 48.75 -10.99 57.44
CA GLU A 358 48.20 -10.55 58.72
C GLU A 358 48.30 -11.63 59.80
N LYS A 359 48.04 -12.90 59.45
CA LYS A 359 48.25 -14.05 60.34
C LYS A 359 49.73 -14.17 60.75
N GLN A 360 50.66 -14.11 59.81
CA GLN A 360 52.09 -14.14 60.10
C GLN A 360 52.52 -12.96 61.00
N ARG A 361 51.95 -11.76 60.77
CA ARG A 361 52.18 -10.60 61.63
C ARG A 361 51.72 -10.87 63.06
N GLN A 362 50.56 -11.48 63.26
CA GLN A 362 50.04 -11.84 64.58
C GLN A 362 50.94 -12.86 65.29
N GLU A 363 51.40 -13.90 64.58
CA GLU A 363 52.35 -14.88 65.11
C GLU A 363 53.67 -14.24 65.56
N LEU A 364 54.23 -13.33 64.76
CA LEU A 364 55.44 -12.59 65.11
C LEU A 364 55.25 -11.66 66.31
N VAL A 365 54.10 -10.97 66.39
CA VAL A 365 53.78 -10.13 67.55
C VAL A 365 53.71 -10.97 68.82
N HIS A 366 53.02 -12.11 68.77
CA HIS A 366 52.93 -13.02 69.92
C HIS A 366 54.31 -13.57 70.32
N ALA A 367 55.13 -13.98 69.34
CA ALA A 367 56.49 -14.44 69.62
C ALA A 367 57.36 -13.32 70.26
N ALA A 368 57.21 -12.07 69.82
CA ALA A 368 57.90 -10.93 70.41
C ALA A 368 57.46 -10.65 71.85
N GLU A 369 56.17 -10.82 72.16
CA GLU A 369 55.64 -10.72 73.53
C GLU A 369 56.23 -11.80 74.44
N MET A 370 56.24 -13.07 74.00
CA MET A 370 56.82 -14.17 74.77
C MET A 370 58.32 -13.96 75.05
N LEU A 371 59.08 -13.49 74.05
CA LEU A 371 60.49 -13.16 74.22
C LEU A 371 60.71 -11.99 75.19
N SER A 372 59.81 -11.00 75.18
CA SER A 372 59.84 -9.89 76.14
C SER A 372 59.61 -10.39 77.56
N GLU A 373 58.64 -11.28 77.78
CA GLU A 373 58.38 -11.91 79.08
C GLU A 373 59.55 -12.77 79.57
N ASP A 374 60.15 -13.57 78.69
CA ASP A 374 61.36 -14.34 79.00
C ASP A 374 62.52 -13.41 79.36
N LYS A 375 62.70 -12.31 78.61
CA LYS A 375 63.71 -11.30 78.92
C LYS A 375 63.49 -10.69 80.30
N PHE A 376 62.27 -10.28 80.65
CA PHE A 376 61.96 -9.75 81.98
C PHE A 376 62.20 -10.77 83.09
N ARG A 377 61.85 -12.05 82.88
CA ARG A 377 62.15 -13.14 83.83
C ARG A 377 63.65 -13.31 84.03
N ASN A 378 64.41 -13.41 82.94
CA ASN A 378 65.87 -13.54 82.99
C ASN A 378 66.53 -12.32 83.64
N GLU A 379 66.04 -11.10 83.38
CA GLU A 379 66.53 -9.88 84.04
C GLU A 379 66.27 -9.90 85.55
N ALA A 380 65.08 -10.35 85.98
CA ALA A 380 64.76 -10.50 87.40
C ALA A 380 65.66 -11.55 88.08
N GLU A 381 65.86 -12.71 87.46
CA GLU A 381 66.79 -13.74 87.96
C GLU A 381 68.24 -13.25 88.00
N ALA A 382 68.68 -12.50 87.00
CA ALA A 382 70.00 -11.89 87.02
C ALA A 382 70.17 -10.91 88.18
N LEU A 383 69.12 -10.15 88.54
CA LEU A 383 69.13 -9.25 89.70
C LEU A 383 69.17 -10.02 91.03
N THR A 384 68.41 -11.10 91.18
CA THR A 384 68.43 -11.92 92.41
C THR A 384 69.78 -12.61 92.61
N LEU A 385 70.37 -13.14 91.54
CA LEU A 385 71.72 -13.72 91.59
C LEU A 385 72.79 -12.66 91.88
N ARG A 386 72.66 -11.44 91.34
CA ARG A 386 73.57 -10.34 91.70
C ARG A 386 73.47 -9.99 93.18
N GLN A 387 72.26 -9.95 93.73
CA GLN A 387 72.04 -9.69 95.16
C GLN A 387 72.66 -10.79 96.02
N SER A 388 72.46 -12.07 95.70
CA SER A 388 73.05 -13.17 96.47
C SER A 388 74.58 -13.19 96.40
N ILE A 389 75.17 -12.83 95.26
CA ILE A 389 76.62 -12.62 95.15
C ILE A 389 77.06 -11.50 96.09
N GLU A 390 76.33 -10.37 96.12
CA GLU A 390 76.64 -9.25 97.02
C GLU A 390 76.55 -9.66 98.50
N ASP A 391 75.51 -10.43 98.87
CA ASP A 391 75.30 -10.92 100.23
C ASP A 391 76.39 -11.92 100.68
N LEU A 392 76.96 -12.72 99.75
CA LEU A 392 78.03 -13.68 100.02
C LEU A 392 79.43 -13.06 100.07
N LYS A 393 79.65 -11.88 99.46
CA LYS A 393 80.96 -11.18 99.52
C LYS A 393 81.49 -10.97 100.94
N PRO A 394 80.71 -10.44 101.92
CA PRO A 394 81.22 -10.23 103.27
C PRO A 394 81.56 -11.55 103.99
N GLU A 395 80.86 -12.65 103.69
CA GLU A 395 81.23 -13.96 104.24
C GLU A 395 82.57 -14.45 103.67
N PHE A 396 82.80 -14.24 102.38
CA PHE A 396 84.07 -14.57 101.75
C PHE A 396 85.22 -13.71 102.30
N GLU A 397 84.99 -12.40 102.50
CA GLU A 397 85.94 -11.50 103.14
C GLU A 397 86.26 -11.96 104.57
N ARG A 398 85.23 -12.30 105.37
CA ARG A 398 85.41 -12.86 106.73
C ARG A 398 86.24 -14.15 106.71
N ILE A 399 85.91 -15.10 105.83
CA ILE A 399 86.67 -16.35 105.70
C ILE A 399 88.11 -16.07 105.24
N ALA A 400 88.33 -15.10 104.37
CA ALA A 400 89.65 -14.70 103.92
C ALA A 400 90.49 -14.09 105.05
N GLU A 401 89.87 -13.25 105.90
CA GLU A 401 90.48 -12.71 107.12
C GLU A 401 90.82 -13.82 108.12
N GLU A 402 89.87 -14.71 108.42
CA GLU A 402 90.09 -15.88 109.29
C GLU A 402 91.24 -16.76 108.77
N LYS A 403 91.28 -17.02 107.46
CA LYS A 403 92.38 -17.76 106.82
C LYS A 403 93.72 -17.04 106.97
N SER A 404 93.74 -15.70 106.89
CA SER A 404 94.95 -14.90 107.10
C SER A 404 95.44 -14.99 108.54
N LEU A 405 94.53 -14.86 109.52
CA LEU A 405 94.83 -15.04 110.94
C LEU A 405 95.38 -16.44 111.23
N LEU A 406 94.74 -17.48 110.67
CA LEU A 406 95.19 -18.86 110.84
C LEU A 406 96.58 -19.09 110.24
N LYS A 407 96.86 -18.51 109.06
CA LYS A 407 98.20 -18.54 108.45
C LYS A 407 99.24 -17.87 109.34
N SER A 408 98.93 -16.72 109.94
CA SER A 408 99.84 -16.06 110.90
C SER A 408 100.08 -16.95 112.11
N TRP A 409 99.03 -17.54 112.66
CA TRP A 409 99.13 -18.43 113.82
C TRP A 409 99.97 -19.69 113.53
N PHE A 410 99.82 -20.28 112.34
CA PHE A 410 100.68 -21.38 111.88
C PHE A 410 102.15 -20.95 111.75
N ALA A 411 102.43 -19.77 111.20
CA ALA A 411 103.80 -19.24 111.12
C ALA A 411 104.42 -18.98 112.50
N ASP A 412 103.64 -18.46 113.45
CA ASP A 412 104.07 -18.27 114.84
C ASP A 412 104.34 -19.62 115.53
N LEU A 413 103.46 -20.61 115.31
CA LEU A 413 103.63 -21.98 115.80
C LEU A 413 104.88 -22.64 115.21
N GLU A 414 105.14 -22.50 113.91
CA GLU A 414 106.37 -22.98 113.28
C GLU A 414 107.60 -22.36 113.95
N CYS A 415 107.60 -21.05 114.20
CA CYS A 415 108.68 -20.37 114.93
C CYS A 415 108.86 -20.90 116.38
N VAL A 416 107.77 -21.25 117.07
CA VAL A 416 107.83 -21.83 118.42
C VAL A 416 108.34 -23.27 118.38
N VAL A 417 107.90 -24.07 117.41
CA VAL A 417 108.35 -25.46 117.21
C VAL A 417 109.83 -25.48 116.82
N GLU A 418 110.29 -24.58 115.95
CA GLU A 418 111.71 -24.41 115.63
C GLU A 418 112.53 -24.04 116.87
N ARG A 419 112.07 -23.08 117.68
CA ARG A 419 112.71 -22.76 118.97
C ARG A 419 112.73 -23.95 119.92
N GLY A 420 111.63 -24.70 120.03
CA GLY A 420 111.56 -25.92 120.85
C GLY A 420 112.52 -27.01 120.36
N ARG A 421 112.68 -27.18 119.04
CA ARG A 421 113.69 -28.07 118.45
C ARG A 421 115.12 -27.61 118.76
N SER A 422 115.37 -26.30 118.82
CA SER A 422 116.67 -25.77 119.23
C SER A 422 116.99 -26.02 120.71
N VAL A 423 116.00 -25.95 121.61
CA VAL A 423 116.19 -26.20 123.07
C VAL A 423 116.38 -27.69 123.40
N VAL A 424 115.89 -28.61 122.57
CA VAL A 424 116.08 -30.06 122.74
C VAL A 424 117.44 -30.55 122.19
N MET A 425 118.20 -29.69 121.50
CA MET A 425 119.53 -30.00 120.96
C MET A 425 120.69 -29.32 121.70
N GLU A 426 120.44 -28.64 122.83
CA GLU A 426 121.42 -28.36 123.89
C GLU A 426 121.28 -29.38 125.02
#